data_AF-A0A2L2Y516-F1
#
_entry.id   AF-A0A2L2Y516-F1
#
_cell.length_a   1.000
_cell.length_b   1.000
_cell.length_c   1.000
_cell.angle_alpha   90.00
_cell.angle_beta   90.00
_cell.angle_gamma   90.00
#
_symmetry.space_group_name_H-M   'P 1'
#
loop_
_entity.id
_entity.type
_entity.pdbx_description
1 polymer ?
#
loop_
_entity_poly.entity_id
_entity_poly.type
_entity_poly.pdbx_seq_one_letter_code
_entity_poly.pdbx_strand_id
1 'polypeptide(L)'
;VNKIQSKLDEQNLYLPTTEFAQIFFLECEMGNLEEAKKCLQKIKELYPTFKIDTPKLIDYARLLLKYSNNDEAIAIIKNECQEVNSFSDADALLRSFRRFLNNIVQTGNIDLAKTVRDSVINHPDFSYLKEVIMEPVVKINLYKGDFENSLKEFENCVVNYNCSPCQNMFMKKLILADDRLKLQAVVDLASKVEGNSQVLHKLALAFLDLDRLQEATKIFQSLGRDINYRFLEEIAKGYVSENKITALENLLGVTSLLKKVFFNSFLARAYLKSNRPEDLLSELEARSNKKNRLFSITAFHELLKFPHLEDRVVELAKSYLNTSSFDLPLTVVWSHYFSSEQYEKAYEISKVTPIPVDKVDAVIFRRVQEGENIELGKRYVEFVSCRDYKDRVKERAYGMLLDLLVLKQMHDEAVNLVMDAKSKNVNLEKHYQSTLSTLKSSLERENKPVPFSLDVSNDS
;
A
#
# COMPACT_ATOMS: atom_id res chain seq x y z
N VAL A 1 30.60 10.77 -8.48
CA VAL A 1 30.46 12.18 -8.07
C VAL A 1 31.70 13.00 -8.45
N ASN A 2 32.91 12.64 -7.97
CA ASN A 2 34.16 13.38 -8.29
C ASN A 2 34.44 13.62 -9.78
N LYS A 3 34.17 12.64 -10.66
CA LYS A 3 34.29 12.81 -12.13
C LYS A 3 33.25 13.77 -12.73
N ILE A 4 32.10 13.92 -12.09
CA ILE A 4 31.03 14.84 -12.53
C ILE A 4 31.38 16.25 -12.05
N GLN A 5 31.80 16.40 -10.78
CA GLN A 5 32.25 17.67 -10.22
C GLN A 5 33.43 18.27 -11.02
N SER A 6 34.47 17.47 -11.29
CA SER A 6 35.63 17.92 -12.08
C SER A 6 35.25 18.37 -13.50
N LYS A 7 34.29 17.70 -14.14
CA LYS A 7 33.80 18.06 -15.47
C LYS A 7 32.92 19.31 -15.48
N LEU A 8 32.21 19.58 -14.40
CA LEU A 8 31.37 20.78 -14.24
C LEU A 8 32.24 22.01 -13.94
N ASP A 9 33.25 21.84 -13.09
CA ASP A 9 34.26 22.86 -12.78
C ASP A 9 35.08 23.23 -14.04
N GLU A 10 35.42 22.25 -14.89
CA GLU A 10 36.06 22.47 -16.21
C GLU A 10 35.17 23.24 -17.20
N GLN A 11 33.85 23.21 -17.04
CA GLN A 11 32.88 23.81 -17.96
C GLN A 11 32.26 25.13 -17.47
N ASN A 12 32.67 25.66 -16.30
CA ASN A 12 32.09 26.86 -15.69
C ASN A 12 30.56 26.79 -15.53
N LEU A 13 30.01 25.58 -15.34
CA LEU A 13 28.58 25.38 -15.13
C LEU A 13 28.27 25.52 -13.64
N TYR A 14 27.51 26.54 -13.27
CA TYR A 14 27.01 26.71 -11.91
C TYR A 14 25.97 25.63 -11.60
N LEU A 15 26.29 24.72 -10.69
CA LEU A 15 25.31 23.81 -10.12
C LEU A 15 24.33 24.60 -9.24
N PRO A 16 23.01 24.43 -9.43
CA PRO A 16 22.05 25.02 -8.51
C PRO A 16 22.22 24.43 -7.09
N THR A 17 21.81 25.19 -6.08
CA THR A 17 22.04 24.83 -4.67
C THR A 17 21.40 23.50 -4.27
N THR A 18 20.30 23.13 -4.93
CA THR A 18 19.61 21.84 -4.78
C THR A 18 20.48 20.65 -5.15
N GLU A 19 21.30 20.77 -6.19
CA GLU A 19 22.20 19.73 -6.68
C GLU A 19 23.38 19.56 -5.74
N PHE A 20 23.91 20.65 -5.16
CA PHE A 20 24.93 20.56 -4.10
C PHE A 20 24.39 19.84 -2.85
N ALA A 21 23.17 20.15 -2.42
CA ALA A 21 22.52 19.46 -1.31
C ALA A 21 22.31 17.96 -1.61
N GLN A 22 22.01 17.61 -2.87
CA GLN A 22 21.89 16.22 -3.30
C GLN A 22 23.24 15.50 -3.32
N ILE A 23 24.31 16.16 -3.78
CA ILE A 23 25.67 15.63 -3.74
C ILE A 23 26.10 15.37 -2.29
N PHE A 24 25.89 16.34 -1.40
CA PHE A 24 26.14 16.19 0.03
C PHE A 24 25.45 14.95 0.60
N PHE A 25 24.16 14.75 0.31
CA PHE A 25 23.43 13.57 0.75
C PHE A 25 24.00 12.26 0.21
N LEU A 26 24.40 12.24 -1.07
CA LEU A 26 25.01 11.06 -1.67
C LEU A 26 26.35 10.71 -1.00
N GLU A 27 27.19 11.70 -0.71
CA GLU A 27 28.44 11.47 0.04
C GLU A 27 28.16 10.93 1.45
N CYS A 28 27.10 11.40 2.12
CA CYS A 28 26.64 10.86 3.40
C CYS A 28 26.23 9.38 3.31
N GLU A 29 25.47 8.99 2.28
CA GLU A 29 25.05 7.61 2.07
C GLU A 29 26.21 6.70 1.62
N MET A 30 27.20 7.23 0.89
CA MET A 30 28.42 6.51 0.52
C MET A 30 29.41 6.35 1.69
N GLY A 31 29.23 7.09 2.78
CA GLY A 31 30.08 7.03 3.97
C GLY A 31 31.34 7.88 3.91
N ASN A 32 31.41 8.83 2.96
CA ASN A 32 32.58 9.67 2.70
C ASN A 32 32.54 10.94 3.56
N LEU A 33 32.97 10.85 4.82
CA LEU A 33 32.83 11.96 5.78
C LEU A 33 33.53 13.24 5.33
N GLU A 34 34.78 13.14 4.86
CA GLU A 34 35.57 14.31 4.45
C GLU A 34 34.95 15.04 3.26
N GLU A 35 34.41 14.31 2.28
CA GLU A 35 33.78 14.93 1.13
C GLU A 35 32.42 15.54 1.49
N ALA A 36 31.64 14.88 2.35
CA ALA A 36 30.42 15.46 2.90
C ALA A 36 30.69 16.77 3.65
N LYS A 37 31.76 16.83 4.46
CA LYS A 37 32.20 18.06 5.16
C LYS A 37 32.54 19.18 4.18
N LYS A 38 33.31 18.88 3.14
CA LYS A 38 33.66 19.86 2.09
C LYS A 38 32.42 20.37 1.35
N CYS A 39 31.50 19.48 0.98
CA CYS A 39 30.25 19.86 0.34
C CYS A 39 29.42 20.78 1.23
N LEU A 40 29.26 20.44 2.52
CA LEU A 40 28.53 21.24 3.49
C LEU A 40 29.16 22.63 3.67
N GLN A 41 30.49 22.71 3.76
CA GLN A 41 31.22 23.96 3.85
C GLN A 41 31.00 24.83 2.60
N LYS A 42 31.14 24.26 1.40
CA LYS A 42 30.89 24.98 0.14
C LYS A 42 29.46 25.52 0.05
N ILE A 43 28.46 24.74 0.47
CA ILE A 43 27.07 25.20 0.52
C ILE A 43 26.94 26.42 1.44
N LYS A 44 27.51 26.35 2.65
CA LYS A 44 27.47 27.46 3.64
C LYS A 44 28.20 28.71 3.14
N GLU A 45 29.30 28.56 2.40
CA GLU A 45 30.07 29.68 1.83
C GLU A 45 29.38 30.33 0.63
N LEU A 46 28.89 29.52 -0.31
CA LEU A 46 28.28 30.02 -1.56
C LEU A 46 26.83 30.47 -1.38
N TYR A 47 26.10 29.83 -0.46
CA TYR A 47 24.67 30.06 -0.25
C TYR A 47 24.33 30.14 1.26
N PRO A 48 24.77 31.20 1.99
CA PRO A 48 24.62 31.27 3.45
C PRO A 48 23.17 31.25 3.97
N THR A 49 22.21 31.64 3.13
CA THR A 49 20.77 31.65 3.45
C THR A 49 20.07 30.33 3.12
N PHE A 50 20.74 29.42 2.40
CA PHE A 50 20.17 28.14 2.02
C PHE A 50 20.12 27.19 3.23
N LYS A 51 18.94 26.65 3.49
CA LYS A 51 18.74 25.65 4.55
C LYS A 51 18.72 24.27 3.93
N ILE A 52 19.60 23.41 4.43
CA ILE A 52 19.57 21.99 4.10
C ILE A 52 18.38 21.37 4.84
N ASP A 53 17.67 20.47 4.17
CA ASP A 53 16.56 19.74 4.74
C ASP A 53 17.02 18.83 5.90
N THR A 54 16.23 18.84 6.96
CA THR A 54 16.47 18.13 8.21
C THR A 54 16.83 16.64 8.02
N PRO A 55 16.17 15.86 7.14
CA PRO A 55 16.56 14.47 6.90
C PRO A 55 18.02 14.30 6.45
N LYS A 56 18.53 15.16 5.55
CA LYS A 56 19.93 15.10 5.08
C LYS A 56 20.91 15.45 6.21
N LEU A 57 20.57 16.43 7.05
CA LEU A 57 21.39 16.80 8.21
C LEU A 57 21.46 15.66 9.24
N ILE A 58 20.36 14.94 9.46
CA ILE A 58 20.35 13.76 10.35
C ILE A 58 21.16 12.61 9.76
N ASP A 59 21.10 12.37 8.46
CA ASP A 59 21.93 11.33 7.82
C ASP A 59 23.44 11.68 7.86
N TYR A 60 23.78 12.97 7.83
CA TYR A 60 25.14 13.45 8.12
C TYR A 60 25.53 13.28 9.58
N ALA A 61 24.66 13.63 10.54
CA ALA A 61 24.89 13.37 11.97
C ALA A 61 25.08 11.87 12.25
N ARG A 62 24.32 11.01 11.56
CA ARG A 62 24.47 9.55 11.59
C ARG A 62 25.84 9.11 11.06
N LEU A 63 26.34 9.75 10.01
CA LEU A 63 27.69 9.49 9.50
C LEU A 63 28.76 9.92 10.50
N LEU A 64 28.62 11.08 11.13
CA LEU A 64 29.52 11.56 12.17
C LEU A 64 29.63 10.58 13.35
N LEU A 65 28.50 10.01 13.80
CA LEU A 65 28.51 8.95 14.82
C LEU A 65 29.34 7.73 14.42
N LYS A 66 29.31 7.32 13.14
CA LYS A 66 30.11 6.17 12.66
C LYS A 66 31.62 6.42 12.76
N TYR A 67 32.03 7.68 12.69
CA TYR A 67 33.42 8.12 12.86
C TYR A 67 33.72 8.63 14.28
N SER A 68 32.85 8.32 15.27
CA SER A 68 33.00 8.72 16.68
C SER A 68 32.96 10.23 16.95
N ASN A 69 32.49 11.04 16.00
CA ASN A 69 32.32 12.49 16.16
C ASN A 69 30.96 12.82 16.81
N ASN A 70 30.78 12.36 18.06
CA ASN A 70 29.49 12.40 18.75
C ASN A 70 28.99 13.82 19.03
N ASP A 71 29.87 14.71 19.49
CA ASP A 71 29.49 16.07 19.86
C ASP A 71 29.02 16.89 18.65
N GLU A 72 29.72 16.75 17.51
CA GLU A 72 29.33 17.38 16.25
C GLU A 72 27.97 16.85 15.77
N ALA A 73 27.76 15.53 15.84
CA ALA A 73 26.49 14.91 15.45
C ALA A 73 25.30 15.44 16.28
N ILE A 74 25.48 15.56 17.60
CA ILE A 74 24.44 16.07 18.51
C ILE A 74 24.20 17.56 18.26
N ALA A 75 25.26 18.34 18.07
CA ALA A 75 25.16 19.78 17.80
C ALA A 75 24.34 20.08 16.54
N ILE A 76 24.51 19.29 15.48
CA ILE A 76 23.76 19.45 14.23
C ILE A 76 22.27 19.19 14.44
N ILE A 77 21.91 18.11 15.13
CA ILE A 77 20.51 17.79 15.40
C ILE A 77 19.85 18.86 16.27
N LYS A 78 20.59 19.39 17.24
CA LYS A 78 20.07 20.38 18.19
C LYS A 78 19.93 21.78 17.58
N ASN A 79 20.86 22.19 16.72
CA ASN A 79 21.00 23.59 16.33
C ASN A 79 20.64 23.87 14.87
N GLU A 80 20.83 22.89 13.97
CA GLU A 80 20.65 23.10 12.53
C GLU A 80 19.34 22.49 11.99
N CYS A 81 18.80 21.47 12.66
CA CYS A 81 17.60 20.78 12.22
C CYS A 81 16.31 21.53 12.60
N GLN A 82 15.31 21.49 11.72
CA GLN A 82 14.03 22.20 11.87
C GLN A 82 12.82 21.29 11.57
N GLU A 83 11.64 21.73 11.98
CA GLU A 83 10.36 21.08 11.65
C GLU A 83 10.18 21.00 10.12
N VAL A 84 9.51 19.95 9.66
CA VAL A 84 9.23 19.79 8.23
C VAL A 84 7.75 19.96 7.94
N ASN A 85 7.46 20.80 6.94
CA ASN A 85 6.11 21.32 6.67
C ASN A 85 5.23 20.38 5.83
N SER A 86 5.76 19.25 5.34
CA SER A 86 5.02 18.31 4.48
C SER A 86 4.96 16.90 5.07
N PHE A 87 3.86 16.20 4.81
CA PHE A 87 3.63 14.84 5.29
C PHE A 87 4.68 13.84 4.74
N SER A 88 5.04 13.96 3.46
CA SER A 88 6.08 13.13 2.85
C SER A 88 7.44 13.29 3.54
N ASP A 89 7.74 14.52 3.96
CA ASP A 89 9.00 14.80 4.60
C ASP A 89 9.02 14.40 6.08
N ALA A 90 7.87 14.39 6.76
CA ALA A 90 7.74 13.85 8.11
C ALA A 90 8.08 12.34 8.14
N ASP A 91 7.62 11.59 7.14
CA ASP A 91 7.97 10.18 6.97
C ASP A 91 9.48 9.98 6.68
N ALA A 92 10.07 10.83 5.84
CA ALA A 92 11.50 10.80 5.56
C ALA A 92 12.34 11.14 6.79
N LEU A 93 11.90 12.13 7.56
CA LEU A 93 12.50 12.52 8.83
C LEU A 93 12.45 11.37 9.82
N LEU A 94 11.27 10.78 10.06
CA LEU A 94 11.12 9.64 10.95
C LEU A 94 12.05 8.48 10.57
N ARG A 95 12.17 8.15 9.29
CA ARG A 95 13.12 7.11 8.80
C ARG A 95 14.57 7.46 9.12
N SER A 96 15.00 8.69 8.81
CA SER A 96 16.38 9.15 9.02
C SER A 96 16.72 9.16 10.51
N PHE A 97 15.80 9.65 11.33
CA PHE A 97 15.94 9.69 12.79
C PHE A 97 16.03 8.29 13.39
N ARG A 98 15.20 7.35 12.94
CA ARG A 98 15.30 5.93 13.35
C ARG A 98 16.65 5.31 12.97
N ARG A 99 17.19 5.60 11.77
CA ARG A 99 18.53 5.13 11.37
C ARG A 99 19.62 5.71 12.28
N PHE A 100 19.55 7.01 12.58
CA PHE A 100 20.46 7.68 13.52
C PHE A 100 20.44 7.05 14.92
N LEU A 101 19.26 6.88 15.51
CA LEU A 101 19.12 6.28 16.84
C LEU A 101 19.53 4.80 16.87
N ASN A 102 19.30 4.05 15.80
CA ASN A 102 19.76 2.66 15.70
C ASN A 102 21.30 2.56 15.73
N ASN A 103 22.03 3.51 15.14
CA ASN A 103 23.50 3.55 15.28
C ASN A 103 23.90 3.75 16.75
N ILE A 104 23.22 4.63 17.48
CA ILE A 104 23.47 4.81 18.92
C ILE A 104 23.24 3.51 19.67
N VAL A 105 22.14 2.80 19.39
CA VAL A 105 21.85 1.50 20.00
C VAL A 105 22.96 0.48 19.72
N GLN A 106 23.50 0.45 18.50
CA GLN A 106 24.60 -0.43 18.10
C GLN A 106 25.90 -0.16 18.86
N THR A 107 26.14 1.08 19.32
CA THR A 107 27.33 1.38 20.17
C THR A 107 27.25 0.70 21.53
N GLY A 108 26.05 0.35 22.01
CA GLY A 108 25.83 -0.16 23.37
C GLY A 108 26.17 0.85 24.48
N ASN A 109 26.48 2.11 24.15
CA ASN A 109 26.84 3.16 25.10
C ASN A 109 25.57 3.85 25.63
N ILE A 110 25.20 3.53 26.87
CA ILE A 110 24.00 4.08 27.51
C ILE A 110 24.14 5.57 27.84
N ASP A 111 25.36 6.02 28.15
CA ASP A 111 25.62 7.42 28.48
C ASP A 111 25.44 8.29 27.24
N LEU A 112 25.97 7.85 26.09
CA LEU A 112 25.73 8.50 24.81
C LEU A 112 24.23 8.57 24.48
N ALA A 113 23.48 7.47 24.70
CA ALA A 113 22.04 7.46 24.49
C ALA A 113 21.30 8.47 25.38
N LYS A 114 21.70 8.60 26.65
CA LYS A 114 21.16 9.59 27.59
C LYS A 114 21.51 11.02 27.16
N THR A 115 22.75 11.27 26.76
CA THR A 115 23.19 12.58 26.25
C THR A 115 22.40 13.00 25.02
N VAL A 116 22.21 12.10 24.05
CA VAL A 116 21.42 12.37 22.84
C VAL A 116 19.97 12.65 23.21
N ARG A 117 19.36 11.81 24.05
CA ARG A 117 18.00 12.04 24.56
C ARG A 117 17.87 13.43 25.17
N ASP A 118 18.70 13.75 26.16
CA ASP A 118 18.59 15.00 26.93
C ASP A 118 18.83 16.24 26.05
N SER A 119 19.63 16.09 24.99
CA SER A 119 19.91 17.17 24.04
C SER A 119 18.77 17.44 23.06
N VAL A 120 17.93 16.43 22.75
CA VAL A 120 16.98 16.49 21.63
C VAL A 120 15.51 16.36 22.06
N ILE A 121 15.23 15.76 23.23
CA ILE A 121 13.86 15.44 23.68
C ILE A 121 12.96 16.67 23.84
N ASN A 122 13.54 17.82 24.18
CA ASN A 122 12.83 19.08 24.38
C ASN A 122 12.90 20.00 23.15
N HIS A 123 13.44 19.53 22.02
CA HIS A 123 13.45 20.30 20.79
C HIS A 123 12.01 20.47 20.29
N PRO A 124 11.50 21.70 20.09
CA PRO A 124 10.08 21.96 19.78
C PRO A 124 9.64 21.20 18.53
N ASP A 125 10.51 21.20 17.51
CA ASP A 125 10.25 20.59 16.21
C ASP A 125 10.25 19.06 16.21
N PHE A 126 10.64 18.42 17.31
CA PHE A 126 10.70 16.96 17.45
C PHE A 126 9.78 16.42 18.53
N SER A 127 8.81 17.22 19.00
CA SER A 127 7.84 16.81 20.01
C SER A 127 7.09 15.51 19.65
N TYR A 128 6.75 15.32 18.37
CA TYR A 128 6.08 14.11 17.86
C TYR A 128 7.01 12.88 17.76
N LEU A 129 8.34 13.07 17.83
CA LEU A 129 9.33 11.98 17.82
C LEU A 129 9.68 11.49 19.22
N LYS A 130 9.01 12.00 20.26
CA LYS A 130 9.34 11.71 21.66
C LYS A 130 9.51 10.22 21.94
N GLU A 131 8.55 9.37 21.56
CA GLU A 131 8.64 7.92 21.78
C GLU A 131 9.89 7.33 21.10
N VAL A 132 10.19 7.76 19.87
CA VAL A 132 11.32 7.28 19.07
C VAL A 132 12.65 7.69 19.70
N ILE A 133 12.77 8.94 20.14
CA ILE A 133 13.95 9.48 20.84
C ILE A 133 14.25 8.70 22.12
N MET A 134 13.23 8.20 22.81
CA MET A 134 13.39 7.44 24.06
C MET A 134 13.72 5.95 23.82
N GLU A 135 13.61 5.42 22.59
CA GLU A 135 13.88 4.00 22.32
C GLU A 135 15.32 3.55 22.70
N PRO A 136 16.40 4.31 22.43
CA PRO A 136 17.76 3.82 22.68
C PRO A 136 18.09 3.57 24.15
N VAL A 137 17.64 4.43 25.06
CA VAL A 137 17.91 4.28 26.50
C VAL A 137 17.27 3.02 27.08
N VAL A 138 16.20 2.53 26.44
CA VAL A 138 15.56 1.26 26.78
C VAL A 138 16.22 0.09 26.03
N LYS A 139 16.34 0.17 24.70
CA LYS A 139 16.81 -0.93 23.83
C LYS A 139 18.21 -1.43 24.19
N ILE A 140 19.13 -0.54 24.56
CA ILE A 140 20.51 -0.93 24.88
C ILE A 140 20.55 -1.94 26.04
N ASN A 141 19.86 -1.65 27.14
CA ASN A 141 19.78 -2.57 28.29
C ASN A 141 19.05 -3.86 27.92
N LEU A 142 17.97 -3.75 27.13
CA LEU A 142 17.21 -4.91 26.67
C LEU A 142 18.03 -5.87 25.80
N TYR A 143 18.94 -5.36 24.96
CA TYR A 143 19.86 -6.15 24.15
C TYR A 143 21.03 -6.72 24.95
N LYS A 144 21.49 -6.03 25.99
CA LYS A 144 22.47 -6.56 26.96
C LYS A 144 21.92 -7.68 27.85
N GLY A 145 20.62 -7.98 27.77
CA GLY A 145 19.96 -8.95 28.64
C GLY A 145 19.59 -8.42 30.01
N ASP A 146 19.82 -7.13 30.28
CA ASP A 146 19.50 -6.48 31.54
C ASP A 146 18.05 -5.98 31.52
N PHE A 147 17.14 -6.93 31.74
CA PHE A 147 15.70 -6.67 31.71
C PHE A 147 15.26 -5.69 32.81
N GLU A 148 15.80 -5.82 34.01
CA GLU A 148 15.38 -5.02 35.17
C GLU A 148 15.75 -3.54 35.00
N ASN A 149 16.97 -3.23 34.57
CA ASN A 149 17.33 -1.84 34.30
C ASN A 149 16.63 -1.30 33.05
N SER A 150 16.36 -2.14 32.05
CA SER A 150 15.53 -1.74 30.90
C SER A 150 14.12 -1.37 31.34
N LEU A 151 13.50 -2.13 32.25
CA LEU A 151 12.15 -1.88 32.75
C LEU A 151 12.10 -0.61 33.59
N LYS A 152 13.12 -0.34 34.42
CA LYS A 152 13.24 0.94 35.15
C LYS A 152 13.32 2.14 34.21
N GLU A 153 14.09 2.04 33.13
CA GLU A 153 14.15 3.12 32.12
C GLU A 153 12.82 3.26 31.39
N PHE A 154 12.11 2.16 31.09
CA PHE A 154 10.76 2.21 30.53
C PHE A 154 9.76 2.92 31.47
N GLU A 155 9.76 2.58 32.76
CA GLU A 155 8.92 3.24 33.77
C GLU A 155 9.25 4.74 33.88
N ASN A 156 10.54 5.09 33.87
CA ASN A 156 11.01 6.47 33.84
C ASN A 156 10.47 7.22 32.60
N CYS A 157 10.42 6.58 31.43
CA CYS A 157 9.82 7.15 30.21
C CYS A 157 8.32 7.45 30.39
N VAL A 158 7.58 6.52 31.00
CA VAL A 158 6.15 6.67 31.26
C VAL A 158 5.89 7.83 32.23
N VAL A 159 6.60 7.84 33.35
CA VAL A 159 6.37 8.81 34.44
C VAL A 159 6.84 10.21 34.08
N ASN A 160 8.05 10.35 33.54
CA ASN A 160 8.69 11.66 33.37
C ASN A 160 8.52 12.25 31.97
N TYR A 161 8.19 11.43 30.97
CA TYR A 161 8.12 11.89 29.58
C TYR A 161 6.75 11.64 28.94
N ASN A 162 5.85 10.88 29.59
CA ASN A 162 4.54 10.51 29.07
C ASN A 162 4.61 9.79 27.71
N CYS A 163 5.47 8.76 27.63
CA CYS A 163 5.62 7.90 26.44
C CYS A 163 5.93 6.46 26.84
N SER A 164 5.64 5.47 25.98
CA SER A 164 5.84 4.04 26.28
C SER A 164 6.75 3.33 25.25
N PRO A 165 8.04 3.74 25.16
CA PRO A 165 8.94 3.26 24.11
C PRO A 165 9.20 1.75 24.21
N CYS A 166 9.36 1.07 23.08
CA CYS A 166 9.71 -0.36 23.00
C CYS A 166 8.72 -1.32 23.69
N GLN A 167 7.50 -0.88 23.97
CA GLN A 167 6.45 -1.67 24.61
C GLN A 167 6.28 -3.07 23.98
N ASN A 168 6.24 -3.15 22.65
CA ASN A 168 6.11 -4.43 21.93
C ASN A 168 7.27 -5.41 22.25
N MET A 169 8.49 -4.91 22.43
CA MET A 169 9.64 -5.76 22.77
C MET A 169 9.50 -6.35 24.17
N PHE A 170 9.05 -5.56 25.15
CA PHE A 170 8.76 -6.05 26.50
C PHE A 170 7.66 -7.10 26.49
N MET A 171 6.54 -6.79 25.84
CA MET A 171 5.41 -7.72 25.74
C MET A 171 5.88 -9.06 25.16
N LYS A 172 6.58 -9.06 24.02
CA LYS A 172 7.07 -10.28 23.40
C LYS A 172 8.02 -11.07 24.30
N LYS A 173 8.99 -10.40 24.94
CA LYS A 173 9.93 -11.07 25.85
C LYS A 173 9.22 -11.70 27.05
N LEU A 174 8.26 -11.01 27.64
CA LEU A 174 7.51 -11.49 28.79
C LEU A 174 6.53 -12.62 28.42
N ILE A 175 5.91 -12.57 27.24
CA ILE A 175 5.08 -13.66 26.71
C ILE A 175 5.93 -14.91 26.47
N LEU A 176 7.14 -14.76 25.91
CA LEU A 176 8.07 -15.89 25.73
C LEU A 176 8.54 -16.49 27.06
N ALA A 177 8.67 -15.66 28.10
CA ALA A 177 9.03 -16.09 29.44
C ALA A 177 7.84 -16.60 30.29
N ASP A 178 6.60 -16.51 29.77
CA ASP A 178 5.33 -16.74 30.50
C ASP A 178 5.22 -15.97 31.84
N ASP A 179 5.86 -14.80 31.93
CA ASP A 179 5.81 -13.94 33.12
C ASP A 179 4.61 -12.99 33.05
N ARG A 180 3.46 -13.52 33.48
CA ARG A 180 2.17 -12.81 33.41
C ARG A 180 2.10 -11.61 34.34
N LEU A 181 2.77 -11.65 35.48
CA LEU A 181 2.74 -10.56 36.47
C LEU A 181 3.47 -9.34 35.93
N LYS A 182 4.69 -9.53 35.41
CA LYS A 182 5.43 -8.42 34.79
C LYS A 182 4.78 -7.97 33.49
N LEU A 183 4.18 -8.88 32.73
CA LEU A 183 3.43 -8.51 31.51
C LEU A 183 2.28 -7.57 31.84
N GLN A 184 1.48 -7.90 32.86
CA GLN A 184 0.41 -7.04 33.33
C GLN A 184 0.93 -5.69 33.82
N ALA A 185 2.05 -5.66 34.55
CA ALA A 185 2.65 -4.40 35.00
C ALA A 185 3.07 -3.50 33.83
N VAL A 186 3.67 -4.05 32.76
CA VAL A 186 4.02 -3.30 31.55
C VAL A 186 2.77 -2.78 30.83
N VAL A 187 1.72 -3.61 30.75
CA VAL A 187 0.43 -3.23 30.17
C VAL A 187 -0.19 -2.07 30.95
N ASP A 188 -0.23 -2.17 32.28
CA ASP A 188 -0.81 -1.16 33.16
C ASP A 188 -0.06 0.17 33.07
N LEU A 189 1.28 0.12 33.04
CA LEU A 189 2.13 1.30 32.85
C LEU A 189 1.86 1.98 31.50
N ALA A 190 1.88 1.23 30.40
CA ALA A 190 1.64 1.79 29.08
C ALA A 190 0.21 2.35 28.93
N SER A 191 -0.77 1.71 29.59
CA SER A 191 -2.17 2.11 29.53
C SER A 191 -2.43 3.49 30.15
N LYS A 192 -1.57 3.94 31.07
CA LYS A 192 -1.63 5.30 31.63
C LYS A 192 -1.34 6.39 30.59
N VAL A 193 -0.60 6.07 29.54
CA VAL A 193 -0.18 7.02 28.51
C VAL A 193 -1.10 6.97 27.29
N GLU A 194 -1.33 5.77 26.75
CA GLU A 194 -1.97 5.58 25.43
C GLU A 194 -3.46 5.19 25.53
N GLY A 195 -3.90 4.82 26.73
CA GLY A 195 -5.21 4.24 26.99
C GLY A 195 -5.25 2.72 26.80
N ASN A 196 -6.05 2.06 27.64
CA ASN A 196 -6.11 0.60 27.72
C ASN A 196 -6.45 -0.07 26.38
N SER A 197 -7.40 0.48 25.62
CA SER A 197 -7.77 -0.10 24.31
C SER A 197 -6.58 -0.16 23.35
N GLN A 198 -5.81 0.92 23.21
CA GLN A 198 -4.65 0.93 22.29
C GLN A 198 -3.58 -0.08 22.71
N VAL A 199 -3.30 -0.15 24.01
CA VAL A 199 -2.33 -1.09 24.59
C VAL A 199 -2.76 -2.54 24.37
N LEU A 200 -4.05 -2.85 24.56
CA LEU A 200 -4.57 -4.19 24.33
C LEU A 200 -4.49 -4.61 22.86
N HIS A 201 -4.64 -3.68 21.89
CA HIS A 201 -4.37 -4.00 20.48
C HIS A 201 -2.91 -4.38 20.26
N LYS A 202 -1.97 -3.59 20.80
CA LYS A 202 -0.53 -3.88 20.70
C LYS A 202 -0.18 -5.21 21.39
N LEU A 203 -0.80 -5.50 22.54
CA LEU A 203 -0.64 -6.77 23.25
C LEU A 203 -1.15 -7.95 22.42
N ALA A 204 -2.34 -7.83 21.83
CA ALA A 204 -2.89 -8.88 20.97
C ALA A 204 -1.99 -9.12 19.75
N LEU A 205 -1.47 -8.06 19.12
CA LEU A 205 -0.48 -8.18 18.04
C LEU A 205 0.81 -8.86 18.51
N ALA A 206 1.29 -8.58 19.73
CA ALA A 206 2.46 -9.24 20.30
C ALA A 206 2.24 -10.76 20.49
N PHE A 207 1.05 -11.18 20.91
CA PHE A 207 0.69 -12.61 20.96
C PHE A 207 0.61 -13.23 19.56
N LEU A 208 0.03 -12.52 18.58
CA LEU A 208 -0.03 -13.00 17.18
C LEU A 208 1.35 -13.19 16.55
N ASP A 209 2.27 -12.26 16.82
CA ASP A 209 3.66 -12.31 16.35
C ASP A 209 4.46 -13.48 16.96
N LEU A 210 3.93 -14.10 18.02
CA LEU A 210 4.50 -15.27 18.71
C LEU A 210 3.64 -16.54 18.50
N ASP A 211 2.79 -16.55 17.47
CA ASP A 211 1.88 -17.65 17.10
C ASP A 211 0.91 -18.09 18.23
N ARG A 212 0.64 -17.21 19.21
CA ARG A 212 -0.28 -17.44 20.33
C ARG A 212 -1.70 -16.96 19.99
N LEU A 213 -2.32 -17.64 19.03
CA LEU A 213 -3.62 -17.28 18.44
C LEU A 213 -4.77 -17.25 19.46
N GLN A 214 -4.79 -18.17 20.42
CA GLN A 214 -5.89 -18.28 21.37
C GLN A 214 -5.92 -17.10 22.34
N GLU A 215 -4.76 -16.70 22.85
CA GLU A 215 -4.58 -15.57 23.75
C GLU A 215 -4.90 -14.25 23.05
N ALA A 216 -4.38 -14.05 21.83
CA ALA A 216 -4.72 -12.91 21.00
C ALA A 216 -6.25 -12.84 20.77
N THR A 217 -6.90 -13.97 20.49
CA THR A 217 -8.36 -14.03 20.28
C THR A 217 -9.14 -13.59 21.50
N LYS A 218 -8.74 -14.04 22.69
CA LYS A 218 -9.40 -13.62 23.94
C LYS A 218 -9.30 -12.11 24.14
N ILE A 219 -8.16 -11.50 23.83
CA ILE A 219 -7.96 -10.05 23.95
C ILE A 219 -8.84 -9.29 22.96
N PHE A 220 -8.87 -9.70 21.69
CA PHE A 220 -9.77 -9.06 20.71
C PHE A 220 -11.25 -9.25 21.07
N GLN A 221 -11.64 -10.40 21.60
CA GLN A 221 -12.99 -10.62 22.12
C GLN A 221 -13.33 -9.69 23.27
N SER A 222 -12.39 -9.46 24.21
CA SER A 222 -12.59 -8.52 25.31
C SER A 222 -12.68 -7.06 24.85
N LEU A 223 -11.98 -6.70 23.76
CA LEU A 223 -12.06 -5.38 23.16
C LEU A 223 -13.45 -5.13 22.53
N GLY A 224 -14.05 -6.14 21.91
CA GLY A 224 -15.42 -6.06 21.40
C GLY A 224 -15.67 -4.86 20.47
N ARG A 225 -16.39 -3.84 20.95
CA ARG A 225 -16.69 -2.62 20.19
C ARG A 225 -15.52 -1.63 20.12
N ASP A 226 -14.57 -1.73 21.04
CA ASP A 226 -13.41 -0.84 21.12
C ASP A 226 -12.30 -1.23 20.13
N ILE A 227 -12.53 -2.26 19.30
CA ILE A 227 -11.61 -2.67 18.25
C ILE A 227 -11.43 -1.52 17.24
N ASN A 228 -10.20 -1.04 17.10
CA ASN A 228 -9.81 -0.05 16.11
C ASN A 228 -9.52 -0.73 14.77
N TYR A 229 -10.55 -0.88 13.95
CA TYR A 229 -10.46 -1.50 12.63
C TYR A 229 -9.49 -0.78 11.68
N ARG A 230 -9.42 0.55 11.76
CA ARG A 230 -8.52 1.34 10.89
C ARG A 230 -7.06 1.05 11.23
N PHE A 231 -6.73 0.94 12.51
CA PHE A 231 -5.40 0.55 12.95
C PHE A 231 -5.03 -0.87 12.45
N LEU A 232 -5.93 -1.84 12.61
CA LEU A 232 -5.70 -3.20 12.11
C LEU A 232 -5.55 -3.27 10.58
N GLU A 233 -6.27 -2.42 9.85
CA GLU A 233 -6.13 -2.31 8.40
C GLU A 233 -4.73 -1.81 7.99
N GLU A 234 -4.20 -0.79 8.67
CA GLU A 234 -2.85 -0.30 8.42
C GLU A 234 -1.77 -1.35 8.74
N ILE A 235 -1.95 -2.11 9.82
CA ILE A 235 -1.08 -3.25 10.15
C ILE A 235 -1.15 -4.32 9.05
N ALA A 236 -2.34 -4.68 8.58
CA ALA A 236 -2.52 -5.65 7.50
C ALA A 236 -1.86 -5.18 6.18
N LYS A 237 -1.99 -3.89 5.83
CA LYS A 237 -1.29 -3.29 4.68
C LYS A 237 0.23 -3.43 4.82
N GLY A 238 0.77 -3.17 6.01
CA GLY A 238 2.18 -3.38 6.34
C GLY A 238 2.61 -4.83 6.16
N TYR A 239 1.82 -5.80 6.61
CA TYR A 239 2.14 -7.23 6.41
C TYR A 239 2.15 -7.63 4.94
N VAL A 240 1.25 -7.08 4.12
CA VAL A 240 1.25 -7.32 2.66
C VAL A 240 2.48 -6.69 2.00
N SER A 241 2.86 -5.46 2.37
CA SER A 241 4.04 -4.79 1.80
C SER A 241 5.34 -5.51 2.18
N GLU A 242 5.45 -6.01 3.40
CA GLU A 242 6.59 -6.76 3.93
C GLU A 242 6.56 -8.26 3.64
N ASN A 243 5.52 -8.76 2.97
CA ASN A 243 5.33 -10.17 2.63
C ASN A 243 5.27 -11.13 3.85
N LYS A 244 4.72 -10.65 4.97
CA LYS A 244 4.53 -11.42 6.21
C LYS A 244 3.20 -12.17 6.19
N ILE A 245 3.11 -13.22 5.35
CA ILE A 245 1.85 -13.98 5.18
C ILE A 245 1.35 -14.58 6.49
N THR A 246 2.19 -15.29 7.23
CA THR A 246 1.78 -15.98 8.46
C THR A 246 1.21 -15.00 9.49
N ALA A 247 1.81 -13.81 9.63
CA ALA A 247 1.30 -12.76 10.51
C ALA A 247 -0.08 -12.24 10.05
N LEU A 248 -0.31 -12.15 8.73
CA LEU A 248 -1.60 -11.79 8.17
C LEU A 248 -2.64 -12.90 8.36
N GLU A 249 -2.29 -14.17 8.12
CA GLU A 249 -3.14 -15.34 8.39
C GLU A 249 -3.54 -15.39 9.87
N ASN A 250 -2.58 -15.21 10.77
CA ASN A 250 -2.80 -15.17 12.21
C ASN A 250 -3.75 -14.05 12.60
N LEU A 251 -3.51 -12.83 12.10
CA LEU A 251 -4.41 -11.71 12.30
C LEU A 251 -5.82 -12.05 11.81
N LEU A 252 -5.96 -12.75 10.68
CA LEU A 252 -7.24 -13.08 10.07
C LEU A 252 -7.99 -14.22 10.75
N GLY A 253 -7.28 -15.21 11.29
CA GLY A 253 -7.88 -16.28 12.09
C GLY A 253 -8.57 -15.69 13.33
N VAL A 254 -7.89 -14.76 13.99
CA VAL A 254 -8.40 -14.11 15.19
C VAL A 254 -9.49 -13.07 14.90
N THR A 255 -9.40 -12.43 13.74
CA THR A 255 -10.35 -11.43 13.28
C THR A 255 -11.50 -12.02 12.46
N SER A 256 -11.80 -13.31 12.60
CA SER A 256 -13.02 -13.93 12.06
C SER A 256 -14.34 -13.25 12.52
N LEU A 257 -14.27 -12.42 13.57
CA LEU A 257 -15.30 -11.48 14.02
C LEU A 257 -15.41 -10.20 13.14
N LEU A 258 -14.33 -9.82 12.44
CA LEU A 258 -14.21 -8.57 11.68
C LEU A 258 -14.73 -8.66 10.23
N LYS A 259 -15.46 -9.74 9.88
CA LYS A 259 -16.16 -10.11 8.61
C LYS A 259 -16.42 -8.98 7.59
N LYS A 260 -15.37 -8.31 7.12
CA LYS A 260 -15.44 -7.26 6.10
C LYS A 260 -14.59 -7.70 4.92
N VAL A 261 -15.18 -7.51 3.75
CA VAL A 261 -14.71 -7.88 2.42
C VAL A 261 -13.26 -7.43 2.14
N PHE A 262 -12.80 -6.36 2.80
CA PHE A 262 -11.47 -5.76 2.61
C PHE A 262 -10.29 -6.69 2.91
N PHE A 263 -10.42 -7.62 3.85
CA PHE A 263 -9.29 -8.49 4.21
C PHE A 263 -8.95 -9.56 3.14
N ASN A 264 -9.91 -9.93 2.30
CA ASN A 264 -9.68 -10.91 1.23
C ASN A 264 -8.80 -10.36 0.11
N SER A 265 -8.84 -9.05 -0.16
CA SER A 265 -7.96 -8.44 -1.14
C SER A 265 -6.51 -8.41 -0.63
N PHE A 266 -6.29 -8.21 0.67
CA PHE A 266 -4.98 -8.32 1.31
C PHE A 266 -4.47 -9.76 1.30
N LEU A 267 -5.31 -10.74 1.66
CA LEU A 267 -4.95 -12.17 1.57
C LEU A 267 -4.54 -12.57 0.16
N ALA A 268 -5.39 -12.28 -0.82
CA ALA A 268 -5.11 -12.62 -2.20
C ALA A 268 -3.78 -12.01 -2.66
N ARG A 269 -3.56 -10.71 -2.39
CA ARG A 269 -2.30 -10.05 -2.71
C ARG A 269 -1.11 -10.68 -2.00
N ALA A 270 -1.26 -11.06 -0.73
CA ALA A 270 -0.19 -11.67 0.05
C ALA A 270 0.20 -13.05 -0.52
N TYR A 271 -0.76 -13.98 -0.63
CA TYR A 271 -0.54 -15.32 -1.16
C TYR A 271 0.02 -15.32 -2.58
N LEU A 272 -0.51 -14.45 -3.46
CA LEU A 272 0.00 -14.31 -4.83
C LEU A 272 1.43 -13.75 -4.85
N LYS A 273 1.73 -12.74 -4.02
CA LYS A 273 3.09 -12.19 -3.92
C LYS A 273 4.11 -13.20 -3.41
N SER A 274 3.70 -14.17 -2.58
CA SER A 274 4.58 -15.26 -2.13
C SER A 274 4.50 -16.52 -2.97
N ASN A 275 3.87 -16.49 -4.14
CA ASN A 275 3.77 -17.65 -5.04
C ASN A 275 3.14 -18.89 -4.38
N ARG A 276 2.05 -18.71 -3.63
CA ARG A 276 1.27 -19.77 -2.95
C ARG A 276 -0.22 -19.75 -3.38
N PRO A 277 -0.54 -19.93 -4.67
CA PRO A 277 -1.92 -19.86 -5.15
C PRO A 277 -2.81 -21.03 -4.69
N GLU A 278 -2.24 -22.22 -4.47
CA GLU A 278 -2.97 -23.39 -3.95
C GLU A 278 -3.52 -23.13 -2.56
N ASP A 279 -2.68 -22.55 -1.69
CA ASP A 279 -3.05 -22.25 -0.32
C ASP A 279 -4.13 -21.16 -0.25
N LEU A 280 -4.06 -20.17 -1.13
CA LEU A 280 -5.13 -19.18 -1.29
C LEU A 280 -6.46 -19.86 -1.67
N LEU A 281 -6.45 -20.78 -2.63
CA LEU A 281 -7.65 -21.48 -3.04
C LEU A 281 -8.21 -22.34 -1.91
N SER A 282 -7.37 -23.11 -1.22
CA SER A 282 -7.79 -23.92 -0.06
C SER A 282 -8.35 -23.06 1.08
N GLU A 283 -7.80 -21.87 1.32
CA GLU A 283 -8.32 -20.93 2.31
C GLU A 283 -9.70 -20.38 1.91
N LEU A 284 -9.90 -20.06 0.63
CA LEU A 284 -11.19 -19.62 0.10
C LEU A 284 -12.24 -20.74 0.17
N GLU A 285 -11.86 -21.97 -0.16
CA GLU A 285 -12.70 -23.17 -0.03
C GLU A 285 -13.13 -23.38 1.43
N ALA A 286 -12.19 -23.34 2.38
CA ALA A 286 -12.46 -23.54 3.80
C ALA A 286 -13.39 -22.49 4.41
N ARG A 287 -13.32 -21.24 3.91
CA ARG A 287 -14.13 -20.12 4.41
C ARG A 287 -15.50 -20.02 3.75
N SER A 288 -15.69 -20.59 2.56
CA SER A 288 -16.97 -20.55 1.84
C SER A 288 -18.04 -21.32 2.59
N ASN A 289 -19.14 -20.66 2.97
CA ASN A 289 -20.31 -21.35 3.55
C ASN A 289 -21.61 -20.53 3.36
N LYS A 290 -22.77 -21.13 3.69
CA LYS A 290 -24.11 -20.52 3.55
C LYS A 290 -24.24 -19.11 4.15
N LYS A 291 -23.53 -18.83 5.25
CA LYS A 291 -23.58 -17.53 5.96
C LYS A 291 -22.42 -16.60 5.56
N ASN A 292 -21.50 -17.05 4.72
CA ASN A 292 -20.25 -16.39 4.45
C ASN A 292 -20.00 -16.26 2.94
N ARG A 293 -20.48 -15.16 2.35
CA ARG A 293 -20.27 -14.79 0.93
C ARG A 293 -18.92 -14.08 0.72
N LEU A 294 -17.91 -14.39 1.53
CA LEU A 294 -16.59 -13.79 1.39
C LEU A 294 -16.01 -14.19 0.03
N PHE A 295 -15.72 -13.19 -0.79
CA PHE A 295 -15.28 -13.34 -2.17
C PHE A 295 -14.37 -12.18 -2.56
N SER A 296 -13.49 -12.40 -3.55
CA SER A 296 -12.60 -11.40 -4.10
C SER A 296 -12.48 -11.60 -5.61
N ILE A 297 -12.92 -10.60 -6.39
CA ILE A 297 -12.82 -10.59 -7.87
C ILE A 297 -11.36 -10.77 -8.29
N THR A 298 -10.45 -10.04 -7.65
CA THR A 298 -9.01 -10.11 -7.94
C THR A 298 -8.45 -11.49 -7.64
N ALA A 299 -8.83 -12.11 -6.52
CA ALA A 299 -8.32 -13.44 -6.16
C ALA A 299 -8.70 -14.49 -7.22
N PHE A 300 -9.98 -14.55 -7.60
CA PHE A 300 -10.46 -15.51 -8.59
C PHE A 300 -9.80 -15.29 -9.95
N HIS A 301 -9.69 -14.04 -10.42
CA HIS A 301 -9.03 -13.75 -11.69
C HIS A 301 -7.56 -14.19 -11.71
N GLU A 302 -6.83 -13.99 -10.61
CA GLU A 302 -5.43 -14.39 -10.52
C GLU A 302 -5.28 -15.92 -10.41
N LEU A 303 -6.14 -16.59 -9.64
CA LEU A 303 -6.15 -18.05 -9.54
C LEU A 303 -6.46 -18.73 -10.88
N LEU A 304 -7.37 -18.17 -11.66
CA LEU A 304 -7.72 -18.71 -12.99
C LEU A 304 -6.57 -18.61 -14.01
N LYS A 305 -5.52 -17.82 -13.75
CA LYS A 305 -4.32 -17.81 -14.59
C LYS A 305 -3.47 -19.09 -14.44
N PHE A 306 -3.75 -19.92 -13.43
CA PHE A 306 -3.06 -21.17 -13.17
C PHE A 306 -3.90 -22.35 -13.70
N PRO A 307 -3.55 -22.96 -14.85
CA PRO A 307 -4.41 -23.96 -15.50
C PRO A 307 -4.70 -25.19 -14.62
N HIS A 308 -3.75 -25.60 -13.78
CA HIS A 308 -3.93 -26.74 -12.87
C HIS A 308 -4.88 -26.47 -11.70
N LEU A 309 -5.29 -25.20 -11.49
CA LEU A 309 -6.26 -24.80 -10.48
C LEU A 309 -7.65 -24.51 -11.06
N GLU A 310 -7.78 -24.42 -12.39
CA GLU A 310 -8.99 -23.98 -13.09
C GLU A 310 -10.23 -24.73 -12.61
N ASP A 311 -10.20 -26.06 -12.66
CA ASP A 311 -11.34 -26.90 -12.29
C ASP A 311 -11.81 -26.65 -10.85
N ARG A 312 -10.86 -26.59 -9.90
CA ARG A 312 -11.15 -26.31 -8.49
C ARG A 312 -11.75 -24.91 -8.28
N VAL A 313 -11.23 -23.90 -8.98
CA VAL A 313 -11.77 -22.53 -8.90
C VAL A 313 -13.20 -22.46 -9.45
N VAL A 314 -13.46 -23.17 -10.56
CA VAL A 314 -14.79 -23.25 -11.17
C VAL A 314 -15.77 -23.99 -10.27
N GLU A 315 -15.36 -25.10 -9.65
CA GLU A 315 -16.17 -25.83 -8.67
C GLU A 315 -16.50 -24.96 -7.46
N LEU A 316 -15.51 -24.24 -6.93
CA LEU A 316 -15.73 -23.30 -5.85
C LEU A 316 -16.75 -22.22 -6.28
N ALA A 317 -16.60 -21.61 -7.45
CA ALA A 317 -17.53 -20.62 -7.98
C ALA A 317 -18.98 -21.16 -8.09
N LYS A 318 -19.14 -22.39 -8.60
CA LYS A 318 -20.45 -23.08 -8.67
C LYS A 318 -21.03 -23.32 -7.26
N SER A 319 -20.19 -23.65 -6.29
CA SER A 319 -20.64 -23.87 -4.91
C SER A 319 -21.24 -22.61 -4.28
N TYR A 320 -20.72 -21.41 -4.57
CA TYR A 320 -21.29 -20.14 -4.11
C TYR A 320 -22.70 -19.91 -4.64
N LEU A 321 -22.92 -20.21 -5.92
CA LEU A 321 -24.24 -20.11 -6.56
C LEU A 321 -25.22 -21.08 -5.91
N ASN A 322 -24.84 -22.37 -5.79
CA ASN A 322 -25.70 -23.42 -5.26
C ASN A 322 -26.04 -23.23 -3.77
N THR A 323 -25.09 -22.70 -3.00
CA THR A 323 -25.18 -22.65 -1.53
C THR A 323 -25.79 -21.35 -1.03
N SER A 324 -25.59 -20.25 -1.75
CA SER A 324 -25.93 -18.90 -1.27
C SER A 324 -26.62 -18.01 -2.30
N SER A 325 -26.95 -18.55 -3.48
CA SER A 325 -27.49 -17.80 -4.63
C SER A 325 -26.64 -16.58 -4.98
N PHE A 326 -25.31 -16.75 -4.89
CA PHE A 326 -24.34 -15.70 -5.17
C PHE A 326 -23.61 -16.02 -6.48
N ASP A 327 -23.93 -15.27 -7.52
CA ASP A 327 -23.55 -15.48 -8.93
C ASP A 327 -22.23 -14.80 -9.33
N LEU A 328 -21.79 -13.77 -8.59
CA LEU A 328 -20.60 -12.99 -8.91
C LEU A 328 -19.31 -13.81 -9.06
N PRO A 329 -19.03 -14.88 -8.28
CA PRO A 329 -17.86 -15.72 -8.51
C PRO A 329 -17.88 -16.40 -9.89
N LEU A 330 -19.04 -16.90 -10.30
CA LEU A 330 -19.19 -17.55 -11.61
C LEU A 330 -19.18 -16.52 -12.75
N THR A 331 -19.59 -15.28 -12.47
CA THR A 331 -19.45 -14.13 -13.38
C THR A 331 -17.97 -13.78 -13.62
N VAL A 332 -17.11 -13.93 -12.63
CA VAL A 332 -15.66 -13.74 -12.78
C VAL A 332 -15.01 -14.86 -13.58
N VAL A 333 -15.45 -16.11 -13.38
CA VAL A 333 -15.03 -17.24 -14.24
C VAL A 333 -15.45 -16.98 -15.69
N TRP A 334 -16.69 -16.53 -15.89
CA TRP A 334 -17.18 -16.13 -17.21
C TRP A 334 -16.30 -15.07 -17.87
N SER A 335 -15.97 -13.98 -17.17
CA SER A 335 -15.17 -12.91 -17.76
C SER A 335 -13.72 -13.35 -18.02
N HIS A 336 -13.16 -14.25 -17.21
CA HIS A 336 -11.86 -14.86 -17.49
C HIS A 336 -11.87 -15.68 -18.78
N TYR A 337 -12.84 -16.59 -18.96
CA TYR A 337 -12.95 -17.37 -20.20
C TYR A 337 -13.22 -16.48 -21.41
N PHE A 338 -14.11 -15.50 -21.26
CA PHE A 338 -14.43 -14.57 -22.35
C PHE A 338 -13.21 -13.76 -22.78
N SER A 339 -12.45 -13.20 -21.83
CA SER A 339 -11.23 -12.41 -22.09
C SER A 339 -10.04 -13.25 -22.54
N SER A 340 -10.08 -14.56 -22.31
CA SER A 340 -9.09 -15.55 -22.79
C SER A 340 -9.54 -16.26 -24.06
N GLU A 341 -10.58 -15.75 -24.74
CA GLU A 341 -11.11 -16.26 -26.02
C GLU A 341 -11.65 -17.71 -25.95
N GLN A 342 -11.90 -18.22 -24.75
CA GLN A 342 -12.54 -19.52 -24.49
C GLN A 342 -14.06 -19.37 -24.49
N TYR A 343 -14.60 -18.90 -25.62
CA TYR A 343 -16.01 -18.48 -25.72
C TYR A 343 -17.01 -19.60 -25.41
N GLU A 344 -16.73 -20.83 -25.83
CA GLU A 344 -17.61 -21.98 -25.56
C GLU A 344 -17.86 -22.14 -24.05
N LYS A 345 -16.79 -22.14 -23.24
CA LYS A 345 -16.90 -22.23 -21.78
C LYS A 345 -17.65 -21.02 -21.18
N ALA A 346 -17.42 -19.82 -21.70
CA ALA A 346 -18.13 -18.63 -21.26
C ALA A 346 -19.64 -18.71 -21.58
N TYR A 347 -20.01 -19.19 -22.77
CA TYR A 347 -21.42 -19.35 -23.14
C TYR A 347 -22.13 -20.43 -22.32
N GLU A 348 -21.45 -21.53 -21.96
CA GLU A 348 -22.02 -22.54 -21.05
C GLU A 348 -22.40 -21.94 -19.69
N ILE A 349 -21.53 -21.10 -19.10
CA ILE A 349 -21.85 -20.40 -17.85
C ILE A 349 -23.06 -19.48 -18.01
N SER A 350 -23.15 -18.80 -19.16
CA SER A 350 -24.23 -17.86 -19.48
C SER A 350 -25.60 -18.53 -19.64
N LYS A 351 -25.66 -19.86 -19.77
CA LYS A 351 -26.90 -20.65 -19.78
C LYS A 351 -27.38 -20.98 -18.36
N VAL A 352 -26.47 -21.03 -17.40
CA VAL A 352 -26.73 -21.46 -16.01
C VAL A 352 -27.20 -20.29 -15.14
N THR A 353 -26.63 -19.10 -15.33
CA THR A 353 -26.94 -17.91 -14.52
C THR A 353 -26.92 -16.64 -15.37
N PRO A 354 -27.72 -15.61 -15.01
CA PRO A 354 -27.52 -14.27 -15.51
C PRO A 354 -26.09 -13.79 -15.21
N ILE A 355 -25.52 -13.03 -16.15
CA ILE A 355 -24.15 -12.50 -16.05
C ILE A 355 -24.24 -11.00 -15.76
N PRO A 356 -24.03 -10.52 -14.52
CA PRO A 356 -23.91 -9.10 -14.20
C PRO A 356 -22.59 -8.53 -14.74
N VAL A 357 -22.55 -8.30 -16.06
CA VAL A 357 -21.35 -7.86 -16.78
C VAL A 357 -20.80 -6.53 -16.27
N ASP A 358 -21.63 -5.66 -15.69
CA ASP A 358 -21.22 -4.38 -15.09
C ASP A 358 -20.24 -4.53 -13.92
N LYS A 359 -20.13 -5.72 -13.34
CA LYS A 359 -19.18 -6.04 -12.26
C LYS A 359 -17.81 -6.46 -12.76
N VAL A 360 -17.71 -6.88 -14.03
CA VAL A 360 -16.50 -7.52 -14.60
C VAL A 360 -16.07 -6.93 -15.93
N ASP A 361 -16.82 -5.97 -16.48
CA ASP A 361 -16.55 -5.31 -17.77
C ASP A 361 -15.16 -4.68 -17.84
N ALA A 362 -14.69 -4.10 -16.73
CA ALA A 362 -13.37 -3.48 -16.62
C ALA A 362 -12.21 -4.42 -16.98
N VAL A 363 -12.34 -5.73 -16.70
CA VAL A 363 -11.31 -6.72 -17.03
C VAL A 363 -11.29 -6.99 -18.54
N ILE A 364 -12.46 -7.08 -19.16
CA ILE A 364 -12.60 -7.27 -20.61
C ILE A 364 -12.11 -6.02 -21.34
N PHE A 365 -12.52 -4.83 -20.90
CA PHE A 365 -12.10 -3.55 -21.49
C PHE A 365 -10.59 -3.39 -21.45
N ARG A 366 -9.98 -3.67 -20.30
CA ARG A 366 -8.52 -3.65 -20.16
C ARG A 366 -7.86 -4.60 -21.16
N ARG A 367 -8.37 -5.83 -21.29
CA ARG A 367 -7.80 -6.82 -22.22
C ARG A 367 -7.93 -6.42 -23.68
N VAL A 368 -9.07 -5.83 -24.05
CA VAL A 368 -9.31 -5.28 -25.39
C VAL A 368 -8.36 -4.12 -25.68
N GLN A 369 -8.16 -3.21 -24.72
CA GLN A 369 -7.31 -2.03 -24.88
C GLN A 369 -5.81 -2.38 -24.89
N GLU A 370 -5.33 -3.16 -23.93
CA GLU A 370 -3.93 -3.56 -23.82
C GLU A 370 -3.49 -4.49 -24.96
N GLY A 371 -4.37 -5.40 -25.37
CA GLY A 371 -4.11 -6.33 -26.48
C GLY A 371 -4.50 -5.78 -27.84
N GLU A 372 -5.09 -4.58 -27.90
CA GLU A 372 -5.68 -3.99 -29.10
C GLU A 372 -6.61 -4.96 -29.86
N ASN A 373 -7.29 -5.84 -29.11
CA ASN A 373 -8.03 -6.98 -29.63
C ASN A 373 -9.46 -6.57 -30.03
N ILE A 374 -9.59 -6.12 -31.27
CA ILE A 374 -10.86 -5.66 -31.85
C ILE A 374 -11.90 -6.78 -31.91
N GLU A 375 -11.50 -8.01 -32.22
CA GLU A 375 -12.42 -9.16 -32.29
C GLU A 375 -13.05 -9.45 -30.93
N LEU A 376 -12.25 -9.47 -29.87
CA LEU A 376 -12.77 -9.60 -28.50
C LEU A 376 -13.76 -8.48 -28.16
N GLY A 377 -13.47 -7.25 -28.57
CA GLY A 377 -14.38 -6.11 -28.39
C GLY A 377 -15.70 -6.29 -29.16
N LYS A 378 -15.65 -6.71 -30.42
CA LYS A 378 -16.84 -7.00 -31.25
C LYS A 378 -17.71 -8.08 -30.62
N ARG A 379 -17.10 -9.19 -30.18
CA ARG A 379 -17.79 -10.28 -29.48
C ARG A 379 -18.46 -9.82 -28.20
N TYR A 380 -17.80 -8.95 -27.43
CA TYR A 380 -18.38 -8.41 -26.20
C TYR A 380 -19.60 -7.52 -26.48
N VAL A 381 -19.49 -6.64 -27.48
CA VAL A 381 -20.61 -5.80 -27.93
C VAL A 381 -21.78 -6.67 -28.37
N GLU A 382 -21.54 -7.70 -29.19
CA GLU A 382 -22.56 -8.66 -29.62
C GLU A 382 -23.25 -9.31 -28.41
N PHE A 383 -22.47 -9.85 -27.45
CA PHE A 383 -22.97 -10.49 -26.24
C PHE A 383 -23.92 -9.60 -25.43
N VAL A 384 -23.52 -8.35 -25.20
CA VAL A 384 -24.29 -7.39 -24.39
C VAL A 384 -25.49 -6.86 -25.16
N SER A 385 -25.38 -6.69 -26.49
CA SER A 385 -26.43 -6.11 -27.32
C SER A 385 -27.64 -7.02 -27.50
N CYS A 386 -27.43 -8.34 -27.52
CA CYS A 386 -28.48 -9.34 -27.69
C CYS A 386 -29.24 -9.69 -26.39
N ARG A 387 -28.96 -8.98 -25.28
CA ARG A 387 -29.47 -9.31 -23.95
C ARG A 387 -30.13 -8.11 -23.28
N ASP A 388 -30.98 -8.40 -22.30
CA ASP A 388 -31.66 -7.40 -21.49
C ASP A 388 -30.72 -6.82 -20.42
N TYR A 389 -29.85 -5.92 -20.86
CA TYR A 389 -29.00 -5.10 -19.99
C TYR A 389 -29.43 -3.64 -20.05
N LYS A 390 -29.18 -2.93 -18.94
CA LYS A 390 -29.36 -1.47 -18.85
C LYS A 390 -28.60 -0.76 -19.97
N ASP A 391 -29.16 0.33 -20.48
CA ASP A 391 -28.57 1.12 -21.58
C ASP A 391 -27.13 1.52 -21.27
N ARG A 392 -26.85 1.93 -20.02
CA ARG A 392 -25.49 2.30 -19.58
C ARG A 392 -24.44 1.20 -19.80
N VAL A 393 -24.82 -0.07 -19.67
CA VAL A 393 -23.92 -1.21 -19.90
C VAL A 393 -23.65 -1.37 -21.39
N LYS A 394 -24.68 -1.25 -22.23
CA LYS A 394 -24.56 -1.26 -23.69
C LYS A 394 -23.68 -0.09 -24.14
N GLU A 395 -23.98 1.13 -23.72
CA GLU A 395 -23.19 2.33 -24.02
C GLU A 395 -21.70 2.15 -23.71
N ARG A 396 -21.37 1.60 -22.53
CA ARG A 396 -19.98 1.32 -22.14
C ARG A 396 -19.30 0.33 -23.08
N ALA A 397 -20.00 -0.75 -23.46
CA ALA A 397 -19.48 -1.76 -24.37
C ALA A 397 -19.19 -1.18 -25.76
N TYR A 398 -20.16 -0.47 -26.35
CA TYR A 398 -19.99 0.16 -27.66
C TYR A 398 -18.93 1.25 -27.63
N GLY A 399 -18.95 2.12 -26.62
CA GLY A 399 -18.00 3.21 -26.50
C GLY A 399 -16.55 2.75 -26.32
N MET A 400 -16.32 1.69 -25.54
CA MET A 400 -14.99 1.07 -25.41
C MET A 400 -14.42 0.60 -26.75
N LEU A 401 -15.23 -0.07 -27.58
CA LEU A 401 -14.80 -0.51 -28.91
C LEU A 401 -14.66 0.68 -29.87
N LEU A 402 -15.54 1.68 -29.78
CA LEU A 402 -15.46 2.90 -30.58
C LEU A 402 -14.14 3.65 -30.33
N ASP A 403 -13.77 3.84 -29.06
CA ASP A 403 -12.51 4.50 -28.67
C ASP A 403 -11.31 3.79 -29.32
N LEU A 404 -11.28 2.45 -29.28
CA LEU A 404 -10.20 1.67 -29.86
C LEU A 404 -10.17 1.78 -31.40
N LEU A 405 -11.32 1.70 -32.08
CA LEU A 405 -11.41 1.81 -33.53
C LEU A 405 -10.96 3.19 -34.03
N VAL A 406 -11.36 4.26 -33.33
CA VAL A 406 -10.95 5.64 -33.65
C VAL A 406 -9.44 5.82 -33.41
N LEU A 407 -8.92 5.30 -32.29
CA LEU A 407 -7.49 5.31 -32.00
C LEU A 407 -6.67 4.61 -33.10
N LYS A 408 -7.20 3.51 -33.65
CA LYS A 408 -6.58 2.74 -34.73
C LYS A 408 -6.84 3.29 -36.14
N GLN A 409 -7.51 4.43 -36.26
CA GLN A 409 -7.88 5.04 -37.54
C GLN A 409 -8.74 4.12 -38.42
N MET A 410 -9.45 3.17 -37.82
CA MET A 410 -10.36 2.25 -38.49
C MET A 410 -11.73 2.92 -38.64
N HIS A 411 -11.76 4.04 -39.36
CA HIS A 411 -12.91 4.96 -39.39
C HIS A 411 -14.18 4.32 -39.97
N ASP A 412 -14.06 3.45 -40.97
CA ASP A 412 -15.21 2.79 -41.60
C ASP A 412 -15.88 1.79 -40.63
N GLU A 413 -15.07 1.05 -39.87
CA GLU A 413 -15.58 0.15 -38.82
C GLU A 413 -16.18 0.93 -37.65
N ALA A 414 -15.56 2.06 -37.27
CA ALA A 414 -16.09 2.95 -36.24
C ALA A 414 -17.47 3.50 -36.64
N VAL A 415 -17.64 3.92 -37.91
CA VAL A 415 -18.93 4.36 -38.45
C VAL A 415 -19.97 3.24 -38.40
N ASN A 416 -19.62 2.04 -38.85
CA ASN A 416 -20.52 0.88 -38.81
C ASN A 416 -20.98 0.58 -37.37
N LEU A 417 -20.07 0.68 -36.38
CA LEU A 417 -20.38 0.48 -34.98
C LEU A 417 -21.35 1.54 -34.44
N VAL A 418 -21.18 2.82 -34.79
CA VAL A 418 -22.09 3.91 -34.39
C VAL A 418 -23.49 3.68 -34.98
N MET A 419 -23.56 3.25 -36.24
CA MET A 419 -24.84 2.94 -36.89
C MET A 419 -25.53 1.72 -36.28
N ASP A 420 -24.78 0.67 -35.92
CA ASP A 420 -25.30 -0.49 -35.19
C ASP A 420 -25.85 -0.08 -33.82
N ALA A 421 -25.11 0.75 -33.06
CA ALA A 421 -25.55 1.29 -31.78
C ALA A 421 -26.89 2.05 -31.91
N LYS A 422 -27.00 2.93 -32.91
CA LYS A 422 -28.22 3.70 -33.21
C LYS A 422 -29.39 2.78 -33.56
N SER A 423 -29.17 1.74 -34.36
CA SER A 423 -30.21 0.77 -34.72
C SER A 423 -30.77 0.00 -33.52
N LYS A 424 -29.97 -0.16 -32.47
CA LYS A 424 -30.32 -0.85 -31.22
C LYS A 424 -30.71 0.10 -30.08
N ASN A 425 -30.97 1.37 -30.39
CA ASN A 425 -31.33 2.43 -29.41
C ASN A 425 -30.27 2.66 -28.32
N VAL A 426 -28.97 2.45 -28.62
CA VAL A 426 -27.86 2.73 -27.70
C VAL A 426 -27.35 4.15 -27.96
N ASN A 427 -27.47 5.05 -26.97
CA ASN A 427 -27.10 6.45 -27.10
C ASN A 427 -25.63 6.70 -26.71
N LEU A 428 -24.75 6.78 -27.71
CA LEU A 428 -23.33 7.11 -27.51
C LEU A 428 -23.06 8.61 -27.34
N GLU A 429 -24.00 9.47 -27.78
CA GLU A 429 -23.84 10.93 -27.80
C GLU A 429 -23.82 11.54 -26.40
N LYS A 430 -24.29 10.85 -25.37
CA LYS A 430 -24.27 11.38 -24.00
C LYS A 430 -22.89 11.31 -23.33
N HIS A 431 -22.12 10.27 -23.63
CA HIS A 431 -20.91 9.94 -22.87
C HIS A 431 -19.64 9.80 -23.72
N TYR A 432 -19.77 9.72 -25.05
CA TYR A 432 -18.65 9.52 -25.99
C TYR A 432 -18.54 10.64 -27.03
N GLN A 433 -19.00 11.86 -26.70
CA GLN A 433 -18.96 13.02 -27.60
C GLN A 433 -17.56 13.36 -28.11
N SER A 434 -16.54 13.25 -27.24
CA SER A 434 -15.16 13.54 -27.62
C SER A 434 -14.65 12.59 -28.70
N THR A 435 -14.91 11.29 -28.53
CA THR A 435 -14.56 10.24 -29.49
C THR A 435 -15.33 10.41 -30.81
N LEU A 436 -16.63 10.69 -30.74
CA LEU A 436 -17.45 10.96 -31.92
C LEU A 436 -17.02 12.24 -32.66
N SER A 437 -16.62 13.29 -31.94
CA SER A 437 -16.06 14.52 -32.54
C SER A 437 -14.74 14.26 -33.25
N THR A 438 -13.89 13.41 -32.66
CA THR A 438 -12.63 12.98 -33.28
C THR A 438 -12.89 12.17 -34.55
N LEU A 439 -13.82 11.21 -34.51
CA LEU A 439 -14.23 10.44 -35.68
C LEU A 439 -14.79 11.34 -36.78
N LYS A 440 -15.68 12.29 -36.44
CA LYS A 440 -16.21 13.28 -37.39
C LYS A 440 -15.08 14.06 -38.07
N SER A 441 -14.15 14.59 -37.29
CA SER A 441 -13.03 15.37 -37.81
C SER A 441 -12.09 14.53 -38.69
N SER A 442 -11.93 13.24 -38.41
CA SER A 442 -11.20 12.31 -39.28
C SER A 442 -11.93 12.03 -40.59
N LEU A 443 -13.24 11.78 -40.56
CA LEU A 443 -14.05 11.54 -41.75
C LEU A 443 -14.08 12.77 -42.68
N GLU A 444 -14.22 13.98 -42.11
CA GLU A 444 -14.18 15.24 -42.86
C GLU A 444 -12.83 15.44 -43.55
N ARG A 445 -11.71 15.14 -42.87
CA ARG A 445 -10.37 15.16 -43.48
C ARG A 445 -10.21 14.15 -44.61
N GLU A 446 -10.89 13.02 -44.52
CA GLU A 446 -10.91 11.97 -45.56
C GLU A 446 -11.94 12.22 -46.67
N ASN A 447 -12.70 13.34 -46.62
CA ASN A 447 -13.84 13.61 -47.50
C ASN A 447 -14.90 12.50 -47.50
N LYS A 448 -15.08 11.82 -46.37
CA LYS A 448 -16.10 10.78 -46.15
C LYS A 448 -17.37 11.38 -45.53
N PRO A 449 -18.56 10.81 -45.80
CA PRO A 449 -19.80 11.26 -45.18
C PRO A 449 -19.78 10.97 -43.67
N VAL A 450 -20.41 11.86 -42.88
CA VAL A 450 -20.60 11.71 -41.44
C VAL A 450 -22.06 11.32 -41.18
N PRO A 451 -22.39 10.03 -40.96
CA PRO A 451 -23.78 9.56 -40.92
C PRO A 451 -24.46 9.71 -39.55
N PHE A 452 -23.83 10.44 -38.62
CA PHE A 452 -24.32 10.67 -37.27
C PHE A 452 -24.28 12.16 -36.91
N SER A 453 -25.22 12.60 -36.10
CA SER A 453 -25.26 13.94 -35.53
C SER A 453 -24.55 13.96 -34.17
N LEU A 454 -24.05 15.13 -33.79
CA LEU A 454 -23.66 15.41 -32.41
C LEU A 454 -24.72 16.39 -31.91
N ASP A 455 -25.72 15.93 -31.17
CA ASP A 455 -26.64 16.86 -30.54
C ASP A 455 -25.87 17.69 -29.50
N VAL A 456 -25.68 18.98 -29.80
CA VAL A 456 -25.21 19.96 -28.82
C VAL A 456 -26.37 20.20 -27.86
N SER A 457 -26.56 19.30 -26.89
CA SER A 457 -27.36 19.62 -25.71
C SER A 457 -26.61 20.69 -24.93
N ASN A 458 -26.90 21.96 -25.24
CA ASN A 458 -26.71 23.08 -24.34
C ASN A 458 -27.64 22.86 -23.13
N ASP A 459 -27.22 22.00 -22.20
CA ASP A 459 -27.78 21.98 -20.85
C ASP A 459 -26.90 22.88 -19.99
N SER A 460 -27.35 24.14 -19.90
CA SER A 460 -27.00 25.13 -18.89
C SER A 460 -27.40 24.70 -17.49
#